data_AF-A0A662PP47-F1
#
_entry.id   AF-A0A662PP47-F1
#
_cell.length_a   1.000
_cell.length_b   1.000
_cell.length_c   1.000
_cell.angle_alpha   90.00
_cell.angle_beta   90.00
_cell.angle_gamma   90.00
#
_symmetry.space_group_name_H-M   'P 1'
#
loop_
_entity.id
_entity.type
_entity.pdbx_description
1 polymer ?
#
loop_
_entity_poly.entity_id
_entity_poly.type
_entity_poly.pdbx_seq_one_letter_code
_entity_poly.pdbx_strand_id
1 'polypeptide(L)' 'MVTSIGDRLRKALHNLGLTDYEMRVYITLLERGNMTANQISEAAGVPYSKIYEVLESLESKGWIG' A
#
# COMPACT_ATOMS: atom_id res chain seq x y z
N MET A 1 -5.27 5.67 -22.95
CA MET A 1 -5.07 6.95 -22.21
C MET A 1 -5.74 6.88 -20.83
N VAL A 2 -5.19 6.13 -19.87
CA VAL A 2 -5.68 6.13 -18.45
C VAL A 2 -4.52 6.26 -17.44
N THR A 3 -3.28 6.44 -17.88
CA THR A 3 -2.08 6.48 -17.01
C THR A 3 -1.85 7.80 -16.27
N SER A 4 -2.47 8.91 -16.72
CA SER A 4 -2.14 10.25 -16.22
C SER A 4 -2.49 10.49 -14.74
N ILE A 5 -3.56 9.86 -14.23
CA ILE A 5 -3.92 9.96 -12.81
C ILE A 5 -3.05 9.02 -11.96
N GLY A 6 -2.80 7.78 -12.42
CA GLY A 6 -2.00 6.79 -11.70
C GLY A 6 -0.55 7.25 -11.46
N ASP A 7 0.10 7.82 -12.48
CA ASP A 7 1.49 8.29 -12.35
C ASP A 7 1.60 9.50 -11.42
N ARG A 8 0.63 10.43 -11.48
CA ARG A 8 0.59 11.58 -10.57
C ARG A 8 0.33 11.15 -9.13
N LEU A 9 -0.60 10.23 -8.91
CA LEU A 9 -0.90 9.69 -7.58
C LEU A 9 0.31 8.97 -6.98
N ARG A 10 0.97 8.12 -7.77
CA ARG A 10 2.19 7.41 -7.36
C ARG A 10 3.30 8.39 -6.96
N LYS A 11 3.52 9.45 -7.74
CA LYS A 11 4.48 10.52 -7.38
C LYS A 11 4.09 11.26 -6.11
N ALA A 12 2.81 11.59 -5.95
CA ALA A 12 2.33 12.29 -4.76
C ALA A 12 2.52 11.43 -3.49
N LEU A 13 2.13 10.16 -3.52
CA LEU A 13 2.33 9.22 -2.41
C LEU A 13 3.82 9.01 -2.10
N HIS A 14 4.67 8.93 -3.12
CA HIS A 14 6.11 8.85 -2.92
C HIS A 14 6.68 10.13 -2.27
N ASN A 15 6.19 11.31 -2.66
CA ASN A 15 6.58 12.58 -2.03
C ASN A 15 6.10 12.71 -0.58
N LEU A 16 5.03 12.00 -0.23
CA LEU A 16 4.54 11.87 1.14
C LEU A 16 5.29 10.78 1.94
N GLY A 17 6.32 10.18 1.36
CA GLY A 17 7.19 9.22 2.04
C GLY A 17 6.71 7.78 1.99
N LEU A 18 5.74 7.44 1.14
CA LEU A 18 5.39 6.03 0.90
C LEU A 18 6.36 5.37 -0.07
N THR A 19 6.75 4.15 0.27
CA THR A 19 7.43 3.23 -0.64
C THR A 19 6.45 2.57 -1.61
N ASP A 20 6.98 1.94 -2.64
CA ASP A 20 6.21 1.15 -3.60
C ASP A 20 5.40 0.00 -2.97
N TYR A 21 5.92 -0.64 -1.92
CA TYR A 21 5.16 -1.67 -1.20
C TYR A 21 4.06 -1.07 -0.34
N GLU A 22 4.36 0.00 0.39
CA GLU A 22 3.38 0.71 1.20
C GLU A 22 2.22 1.23 0.34
N MET A 23 2.51 1.83 -0.82
CA MET A 23 1.48 2.27 -1.77
C MET A 23 0.57 1.12 -2.22
N ARG A 24 1.15 -0.02 -2.59
CA ARG A 24 0.39 -1.20 -3.04
C ARG A 24 -0.49 -1.76 -1.92
N VAL A 25 0.04 -1.88 -0.71
CA VAL A 25 -0.72 -2.37 0.45
C VAL A 25 -1.82 -1.40 0.84
N TYR A 26 -1.53 -0.10 0.91
CA TYR A 26 -2.51 0.92 1.27
C TYR A 26 -3.67 1.00 0.27
N ILE A 27 -3.38 1.02 -1.04
CA ILE A 27 -4.43 1.01 -2.07
C ILE A 27 -5.26 -0.27 -1.99
N THR A 28 -4.63 -1.43 -1.77
CA THR A 28 -5.34 -2.71 -1.62
C THR A 28 -6.32 -2.67 -0.45
N LEU A 29 -5.91 -2.12 0.69
CA LEU A 29 -6.76 -1.95 1.87
C LEU A 29 -7.92 -0.98 1.62
N LEU A 30 -7.68 0.12 0.89
CA LEU A 30 -8.76 1.04 0.51
C LEU A 30 -9.79 0.39 -0.42
N GLU A 31 -9.36 -0.46 -1.35
CA GLU A 31 -10.24 -1.12 -2.30
C GLU A 31 -11.03 -2.29 -1.71
N ARG A 32 -10.43 -3.02 -0.75
CA ARG A 32 -10.96 -4.31 -0.26
C ARG A 32 -11.37 -4.30 1.21
N GLY A 33 -11.03 -3.25 1.97
CA GLY A 33 -11.31 -3.15 3.39
C GLY A 33 -10.46 -4.09 4.25
N ASN A 34 -11.01 -4.57 5.36
CA ASN A 34 -10.31 -5.45 6.30
C ASN A 34 -9.98 -6.81 5.67
N MET A 35 -8.72 -7.20 5.76
CA MET A 35 -8.19 -8.43 5.19
C MET A 35 -7.15 -9.05 6.12
N THR A 36 -6.88 -10.34 5.95
CA THR A 36 -5.74 -11.00 6.61
C THR A 36 -4.42 -10.66 5.91
N ALA A 37 -3.29 -10.76 6.62
CA ALA A 37 -1.96 -10.51 6.05
C ALA A 37 -1.66 -11.35 4.79
N ASN A 38 -2.15 -12.60 4.73
CA ASN A 38 -1.98 -13.46 3.56
C ASN A 38 -2.77 -12.93 2.35
N GLN A 39 -4.03 -12.55 2.56
CA GLN A 39 -4.84 -11.97 1.48
C GLN A 39 -4.30 -10.62 1.01
N ILE A 40 -3.73 -9.81 1.91
CA ILE A 40 -3.05 -8.55 1.56
C ILE A 40 -1.82 -8.85 0.69
N SER A 41 -1.00 -9.84 1.07
CA SER A 41 0.18 -10.25 0.30
C SER A 41 -0.18 -10.60 -1.14
N GLU A 42 -1.19 -11.45 -1.30
CA GLU A 42 -1.65 -11.91 -2.60
C GLU A 42 -2.25 -10.77 -3.44
N ALA A 43 -3.15 -9.97 -2.85
CA ALA A 43 -3.84 -8.90 -3.56
C ALA A 43 -2.92 -7.72 -3.92
N ALA A 44 -1.98 -7.36 -3.03
CA ALA A 44 -1.04 -6.26 -3.25
C ALA A 44 0.20 -6.67 -4.07
N GLY A 45 0.41 -7.97 -4.31
CA GLY A 45 1.63 -8.47 -4.96
C GLY A 45 2.90 -8.18 -4.18
N VAL A 46 2.80 -8.12 -2.84
CA VAL A 46 3.93 -7.86 -1.93
C VAL A 46 4.27 -9.16 -1.22
N PRO A 47 5.56 -9.56 -1.14
CA PRO A 47 5.96 -10.80 -0.47
C PRO A 47 5.42 -10.89 0.96
N TYR A 48 4.88 -12.04 1.35
CA TYR A 48 4.29 -12.26 2.67
C TYR A 48 5.27 -11.91 3.82
N SER A 49 6.56 -12.21 3.63
CA SER A 49 7.64 -11.88 4.57
C SER A 49 7.83 -10.38 4.82
N LYS A 50 7.21 -9.50 4.00
CA LYS A 50 7.27 -8.04 4.13
C LYS A 50 5.98 -7.41 4.62
N ILE A 51 4.89 -8.17 4.77
CA ILE A 51 3.58 -7.58 5.06
C ILE A 51 3.52 -6.92 6.42
N TYR A 52 4.00 -7.59 7.47
CA TYR A 52 3.97 -7.02 8.82
C TYR A 52 4.86 -5.76 8.91
N GLU A 53 6.06 -5.77 8.31
CA GLU A 53 6.93 -4.60 8.23
C GLU A 53 6.25 -3.42 7.50
N VAL A 54 5.56 -3.69 6.41
CA VAL A 54 4.84 -2.65 5.64
C VAL A 54 3.62 -2.11 6.40
N LEU A 55 2.86 -2.99 7.06
CA LEU A 55 1.71 -2.59 7.88
C LEU A 55 2.14 -1.74 9.08
N GLU A 56 3.17 -2.17 9.82
CA GLU A 56 3.75 -1.41 10.93
C GLU A 56 4.26 -0.04 10.48
N SER A 57 4.91 0.02 9.31
CA SER A 57 5.35 1.30 8.73
C SER A 57 4.17 2.20 8.35
N LEU A 58 3.11 1.66 7.74
CA LEU A 58 1.90 2.43 7.40
C LEU A 58 1.18 2.95 8.66
N GLU A 59 1.08 2.13 9.70
CA GLU A 59 0.47 2.49 10.98
C GLU A 59 1.29 3.58 11.69
N SER A 60 2.61 3.40 11.79
CA SER A 60 3.52 4.41 12.39
C SER A 60 3.52 5.75 11.65
N LYS A 61 3.28 5.73 10.33
CA LYS A 61 3.10 6.92 9.49
C LYS A 61 1.67 7.49 9.53
N GLY A 62 0.72 6.82 10.18
CA GLY A 62 -0.67 7.27 10.34
C GLY A 62 -1.57 7.06 9.11
N TRP A 63 -1.21 6.15 8.20
CA TRP A 63 -2.01 5.85 7.01
C TRP A 63 -3.10 4.80 7.26
N ILE A 64 -2.92 3.97 8.28
CA ILE A 64 -3.88 2.94 8.72
C ILE A 64 -4.00 2.98 10.25
N GLY A 65 -5.05 2.39 10.80
CA GLY A 65 -5.30 2.26 12.24
C GLY A 65 -6.46 1.31 12.54
#